data_AF-A0A2H9N725-F1
#
_entry.id   AF-A0A2H9N725-F1
#
_cell.length_a   1.000
_cell.length_b   1.000
_cell.length_c   1.000
_cell.angle_alpha   90.00
_cell.angle_beta   90.00
_cell.angle_gamma   90.00
#
_symmetry.space_group_name_H-M   'P 1'
#
loop_
_entity.id
_entity.type
_entity.pdbx_description
1 polymer ?
#
loop_
_entity_poly.entity_id
_entity_poly.type
_entity_poly.pdbx_seq_one_letter_code
_entity_poly.pdbx_strand_id
1 'polypeptide(L)'
;MVLLYWNMSKAVREEIIKSKRAKYGERIVQSLTAQLIPRYGRGFSKRNLWNMIKLYDKYPILQSLLGEFKGLSWTHIINLLPIKDDLKHEFYATLCQKERWSTRTSRHLFLSRKRISAYLHF
;
A
#
# COMPACT_ATOMS: atom_id res chain seq x y z
N MET A 1 -12.22 -0.62 -1.32
CA MET A 1 -11.20 -1.06 -0.35
C MET A 1 -10.11 -0.02 -0.11
N VAL A 2 -9.50 0.57 -1.14
CA VAL A 2 -8.43 1.58 -0.96
C VAL A 2 -8.86 2.76 -0.08
N LEU A 3 -10.05 3.31 -0.32
CA LEU A 3 -10.62 4.40 0.50
C LEU A 3 -10.71 4.05 1.99
N LEU A 4 -11.24 2.85 2.31
CA LEU A 4 -11.34 2.37 3.69
C LEU A 4 -9.97 2.30 4.35
N TYR A 5 -9.00 1.68 3.68
CA TYR A 5 -7.64 1.53 4.20
C TYR A 5 -6.94 2.88 4.39
N TRP A 6 -7.17 3.84 3.50
CA TRP A 6 -6.64 5.19 3.64
C TRP A 6 -7.24 5.90 4.86
N ASN A 7 -8.58 5.88 5.01
CA ASN A 7 -9.27 6.50 6.16
C ASN A 7 -8.83 5.90 7.49
N MET A 8 -8.69 4.57 7.56
CA MET A 8 -8.19 3.89 8.75
C MET A 8 -6.76 4.32 9.09
N SER A 9 -5.91 4.46 8.08
CA SER A 9 -4.52 4.86 8.28
C SER A 9 -4.40 6.29 8.78
N LYS A 10 -5.24 7.19 8.26
CA LYS A 10 -5.37 8.56 8.74
C LYS A 10 -5.68 8.58 10.24
N ALA A 11 -6.72 7.86 10.67
CA ALA A 11 -7.11 7.79 12.08
C ALA A 11 -5.99 7.22 12.97
N VAL A 12 -5.35 6.13 12.53
CA VAL A 12 -4.23 5.53 13.27
C VAL A 12 -3.05 6.50 13.35
N ARG A 13 -2.73 7.20 12.26
CA ARG A 13 -1.61 8.14 12.22
C ARG A 13 -1.84 9.36 13.11
N GLU A 14 -3.05 9.91 13.11
CA GLU A 14 -3.46 11.00 14.00
C GLU A 14 -3.31 10.60 15.47
N GLU A 15 -3.71 9.38 15.83
CA GLU A 15 -3.57 8.85 17.19
C GLU A 15 -2.10 8.66 17.60
N ILE A 16 -1.25 8.19 16.68
CA ILE A 16 0.19 8.07 16.91
C ILE A 16 0.82 9.44 17.16
N ILE A 17 0.47 10.46 16.35
CA ILE A 17 1.01 11.82 16.48
C ILE A 17 0.65 12.41 17.84
N LYS A 18 -0.63 12.28 18.27
CA LYS A 18 -1.09 12.75 19.59
C LYS A 18 -0.29 12.13 20.74
N SER A 19 0.12 10.87 20.62
CA SER A 19 0.84 10.16 21.68
C SER A 19 2.30 10.58 21.89
N LYS A 20 2.89 11.37 20.96
CA LYS A 20 4.30 11.81 20.96
C LYS A 20 5.36 10.69 21.12
N ARG A 21 4.99 9.41 21.01
CA ARG A 21 5.86 8.26 21.30
C ARG A 21 5.78 7.21 20.21
N ALA A 22 6.89 6.94 19.54
CA ALA A 22 6.97 5.91 18.49
C ALA A 22 6.56 4.50 18.97
N LYS A 23 6.85 4.15 20.23
CA LYS A 23 6.45 2.87 20.86
C LYS A 23 4.93 2.68 20.99
N TYR A 24 4.15 3.76 20.94
CA TYR A 24 2.69 3.69 21.07
C TYR A 24 2.01 3.17 19.80
N GLY A 25 2.57 3.49 18.62
CA GLY A 25 2.03 3.00 17.34
C GLY A 25 2.04 1.48 17.22
N GLU A 26 3.04 0.81 17.79
CA GLU A 26 3.06 -0.66 17.81
C GLU A 26 1.91 -1.26 18.63
N ARG A 27 1.58 -0.65 19.78
CA ARG A 27 0.46 -1.08 20.63
C ARG A 27 -0.89 -0.88 19.93
N ILE A 28 -1.07 0.26 19.24
CA ILE A 28 -2.27 0.53 18.46
C ILE A 28 -2.44 -0.54 17.37
N VAL A 29 -1.40 -0.79 16.57
CA VAL A 29 -1.45 -1.79 15.50
C VAL A 29 -1.73 -3.18 16.06
N GLN A 30 -1.12 -3.55 17.19
CA GLN A 30 -1.37 -4.84 17.84
C GLN A 30 -2.82 -4.98 18.32
N SER A 31 -3.36 -3.95 18.97
CA SER A 31 -4.75 -3.92 19.43
C SER A 31 -5.73 -4.00 18.26
N LEU A 32 -5.52 -3.22 17.20
CA LEU A 32 -6.36 -3.23 16.00
C LEU A 32 -6.31 -4.59 15.30
N THR A 33 -5.13 -5.20 15.19
CA THR A 33 -4.98 -6.54 14.62
C THR A 33 -5.83 -7.56 15.39
N ALA A 34 -5.75 -7.56 16.72
CA ALA A 34 -6.48 -8.48 17.59
C ALA A 34 -8.00 -8.33 17.48
N GLN A 35 -8.50 -7.10 17.24
CA GLN A 35 -9.94 -6.82 17.12
C GLN A 35 -10.48 -7.09 15.71
N LEU A 36 -9.70 -6.76 14.67
CA LEU A 36 -10.18 -6.76 13.28
C LEU A 36 -10.01 -8.10 12.59
N ILE A 37 -8.97 -8.89 12.94
CA ILE A 37 -8.78 -10.22 12.33
C ILE A 37 -9.99 -11.14 12.60
N PRO A 38 -10.53 -11.27 13.82
CA PRO A 38 -11.67 -12.15 14.08
C PRO A 38 -12.94 -11.74 13.32
N ARG A 39 -13.11 -10.44 13.07
CA ARG A 39 -14.33 -9.89 12.45
C ARG A 39 -14.27 -9.86 10.92
N TYR A 40 -13.11 -9.55 10.36
CA TYR A 40 -12.94 -9.25 8.94
C TYR A 40 -11.83 -10.07 8.27
N GLY A 41 -11.13 -10.91 9.02
CA GLY A 41 -10.13 -11.84 8.52
C GLY A 41 -8.73 -11.24 8.30
N ARG A 42 -7.90 -11.99 7.58
CA ARG A 42 -6.45 -11.73 7.40
C ARG A 42 -6.11 -10.42 6.67
N GLY A 43 -7.11 -9.75 6.08
CA GLY A 43 -6.97 -8.42 5.51
C GLY A 43 -6.51 -7.36 6.52
N PHE A 44 -6.65 -7.61 7.82
CA PHE A 44 -6.22 -6.69 8.89
C PHE A 44 -5.04 -7.22 9.72
N SER A 45 -4.18 -8.04 9.10
CA SER A 45 -2.92 -8.44 9.73
C SER A 45 -2.02 -7.25 10.08
N LYS A 46 -1.15 -7.40 11.09
CA LYS A 46 -0.14 -6.40 11.49
C LYS A 46 0.63 -5.87 10.28
N ARG A 47 1.07 -6.76 9.38
CA ARG A 47 1.75 -6.38 8.12
C ARG A 47 0.88 -5.50 7.24
N ASN A 48 -0.39 -5.84 7.07
CA ASN A 48 -1.26 -5.05 6.19
C ASN A 48 -1.54 -3.68 6.80
N LEU A 49 -1.82 -3.58 8.11
CA LEU A 49 -1.99 -2.29 8.80
C LEU A 49 -0.77 -1.39 8.64
N TRP A 50 0.45 -1.93 8.76
CA TRP A 50 1.67 -1.17 8.48
C TRP A 50 1.77 -0.70 7.03
N ASN A 51 1.34 -1.51 6.06
CA ASN A 51 1.27 -1.06 4.66
C ASN A 51 0.25 0.06 4.48
N MET A 52 -0.89 0.03 5.18
CA MET A 52 -1.87 1.11 5.15
C MET A 52 -1.27 2.41 5.73
N ILE A 53 -0.59 2.35 6.88
CA ILE A 53 0.10 3.51 7.47
C ILE A 53 1.14 4.08 6.50
N LYS A 54 1.98 3.24 5.90
CA LYS A 54 2.97 3.68 4.90
C LYS A 54 2.33 4.33 3.69
N LEU A 55 1.18 3.83 3.25
CA LEU A 55 0.42 4.45 2.15
C LEU A 55 0.03 5.88 2.52
N TYR A 56 -0.55 6.07 3.71
CA TYR A 56 -0.97 7.38 4.17
C TYR A 56 0.21 8.34 4.33
N ASP A 57 1.36 7.85 4.79
CA ASP A 57 2.56 8.67 4.91
C ASP A 57 3.08 9.19 3.57
N LYS A 58 3.03 8.36 2.52
CA LYS A 58 3.42 8.77 1.16
C LYS A 58 2.33 9.59 0.48
N TYR A 59 1.06 9.30 0.76
CA TYR A 59 -0.10 9.93 0.15
C TYR A 59 -1.08 10.47 1.20
N PRO A 60 -0.74 11.56 1.89
CA PRO A 60 -1.61 12.18 2.91
C PRO A 60 -2.79 12.93 2.29
N ILE A 61 -2.81 13.13 0.96
CA ILE A 61 -3.90 13.74 0.22
C ILE A 61 -4.61 12.64 -0.58
N LEU A 62 -5.86 12.33 -0.20
CA LEU A 62 -6.63 11.24 -0.81
C LEU A 62 -6.80 11.43 -2.33
N GLN A 63 -7.00 12.66 -2.80
CA GLN A 63 -7.20 12.92 -4.22
C GLN A 63 -5.93 12.60 -5.05
N SER A 64 -4.75 12.86 -4.50
CA SER A 64 -3.48 12.48 -5.14
C SER A 64 -3.36 10.95 -5.26
N LEU A 65 -3.68 10.21 -4.18
CA LEU A 65 -3.69 8.75 -4.19
C LEU A 65 -4.65 8.18 -5.25
N LEU A 66 -5.89 8.71 -5.28
CA LEU A 66 -6.93 8.23 -6.18
C LEU A 66 -6.64 8.56 -7.64
N GLY A 67 -5.96 9.68 -7.91
CA GLY A 67 -5.49 10.03 -9.24
C GLY A 67 -4.41 9.05 -9.73
N GLU A 68 -3.36 8.85 -8.93
CA GLU A 68 -2.21 8.03 -9.33
C GLU A 68 -2.56 6.55 -9.47
N PHE A 69 -3.37 6.00 -8.57
CA PHE A 69 -3.70 4.58 -8.56
C PHE A 69 -5.12 4.28 -9.04
N LYS A 70 -5.68 5.14 -9.90
CA LYS A 70 -7.01 4.95 -10.46
C LYS A 70 -7.15 3.56 -11.10
N GLY A 71 -8.19 2.82 -10.72
CA GLY A 71 -8.45 1.48 -11.25
C GLY A 71 -7.52 0.37 -10.72
N LEU A 72 -6.59 0.69 -9.81
CA LEU A 72 -5.68 -0.30 -9.23
C LEU A 72 -6.23 -0.87 -7.91
N SER A 73 -5.99 -2.18 -7.71
CA SER A 73 -6.34 -2.86 -6.48
C SER A 73 -5.35 -2.53 -5.36
N TRP A 74 -5.74 -2.79 -4.11
CA TRP A 74 -4.84 -2.68 -2.95
C TRP A 74 -3.52 -3.43 -3.15
N THR A 75 -3.56 -4.61 -3.78
CA THR A 75 -2.36 -5.42 -4.03
C THR A 75 -1.42 -4.76 -5.05
N HIS A 76 -1.94 -4.08 -6.06
CA HIS A 76 -1.10 -3.30 -6.99
C HIS A 76 -0.39 -2.17 -6.23
N ILE A 77 -1.14 -1.41 -5.45
CA ILE A 77 -0.63 -0.25 -4.71
C ILE A 77 0.50 -0.67 -3.75
N ILE A 78 0.32 -1.70 -2.94
CA ILE A 78 1.37 -2.14 -1.99
C ILE A 78 2.63 -2.68 -2.66
N ASN A 79 2.53 -3.14 -3.92
CA ASN A 79 3.68 -3.62 -4.68
C ASN A 79 4.45 -2.45 -5.32
N LEU A 80 3.75 -1.37 -5.68
CA LEU A 80 4.33 -0.15 -6.24
C LEU A 80 4.93 0.75 -5.15
N LEU A 81 4.30 0.80 -3.97
CA LEU A 81 4.69 1.65 -2.84
C LEU A 81 6.18 1.62 -2.47
N PRO A 82 6.89 0.46 -2.49
CA PRO A 82 8.31 0.39 -2.14
C PRO A 82 9.27 0.85 -3.25
N ILE A 83 8.79 1.07 -4.49
CA ILE A 83 9.61 1.51 -5.61
C ILE A 83 9.97 2.98 -5.36
N LYS A 84 11.28 3.27 -5.21
CA LYS A 84 11.82 4.61 -4.93
C LYS A 84 12.14 5.41 -6.18
N ASP A 85 12.32 4.73 -7.30
CA ASP A 85 12.63 5.34 -8.59
C ASP A 85 11.31 5.82 -9.22
N ASP A 86 11.13 7.13 -9.31
CA ASP A 86 9.88 7.76 -9.73
C ASP A 86 9.50 7.35 -11.17
N LEU A 87 10.49 7.26 -12.06
CA LEU A 87 10.28 6.89 -13.47
C LEU A 87 9.81 5.44 -13.57
N LYS A 88 10.43 4.53 -12.81
CA LYS A 88 9.94 3.14 -12.72
C LYS A 88 8.56 3.07 -12.08
N HIS A 89 8.30 3.87 -11.04
CA HIS A 89 7.01 3.88 -10.35
C HIS A 89 5.89 4.27 -11.32
N GLU A 90 6.06 5.36 -12.06
CA GLU A 90 5.10 5.84 -13.05
C GLU A 90 4.91 4.85 -14.21
N PHE A 91 6.01 4.28 -14.72
CA PHE A 91 5.96 3.27 -15.78
C PHE A 91 5.10 2.06 -15.37
N TYR A 92 5.37 1.47 -14.20
CA TYR A 92 4.62 0.30 -13.74
C TYR A 92 3.18 0.64 -13.34
N ALA A 93 2.92 1.82 -12.78
CA ALA A 93 1.57 2.28 -12.48
C ALA A 93 0.73 2.39 -13.77
N THR A 94 1.28 3.05 -14.80
CA THR A 94 0.66 3.21 -16.11
C THR A 94 0.40 1.85 -16.77
N LEU A 95 1.38 0.95 -16.74
CA LEU A 95 1.26 -0.37 -17.33
C LEU A 95 0.15 -1.20 -16.66
N CYS A 96 0.06 -1.18 -15.33
CA CYS A 96 -1.00 -1.87 -14.59
C CYS A 96 -2.40 -1.33 -14.92
N GLN A 97 -2.52 -0.03 -15.17
CA GLN A 97 -3.80 0.60 -15.54
C GLN A 97 -4.23 0.21 -16.96
N LYS A 98 -3.30 0.30 -17.93
CA LYS A 98 -3.59 0.04 -19.35
C LYS A 98 -3.92 -1.43 -19.62
N GLU A 99 -3.10 -2.33 -19.07
CA GLU A 99 -3.19 -3.76 -19.38
C GLU A 99 -4.22 -4.52 -18.53
N ARG A 100 -4.89 -3.83 -17.59
CA ARG A 100 -5.82 -4.43 -16.61
C ARG A 100 -5.27 -5.70 -15.97
N TRP A 101 -3.96 -5.73 -15.70
CA TRP A 101 -3.30 -6.93 -15.22
C TRP A 101 -3.98 -7.47 -13.98
N SER A 102 -4.28 -8.78 -14.02
CA SER A 102 -4.75 -9.47 -12.83
C SER A 102 -3.69 -9.37 -11.73
N THR A 103 -4.12 -9.39 -10.48
CA THR A 103 -3.21 -9.39 -9.31
C THR A 103 -2.18 -10.52 -9.36
N ARG A 104 -2.45 -11.61 -10.10
CA ARG A 104 -1.55 -12.73 -10.36
C ARG A 104 -0.40 -12.35 -11.30
N THR A 105 -0.70 -11.66 -12.41
CA THR A 105 0.30 -11.19 -13.38
C THR A 105 1.23 -10.16 -12.75
N SER A 106 0.66 -9.16 -12.06
CA SER A 106 1.43 -8.17 -11.31
C SER A 106 2.31 -8.82 -10.25
N ARG A 107 1.78 -9.77 -9.45
CA ARG A 107 2.56 -10.48 -8.43
C ARG A 107 3.76 -11.22 -9.03
N HIS A 108 3.58 -11.88 -10.18
CA HIS A 108 4.67 -12.59 -10.85
C HIS A 108 5.80 -11.63 -11.26
N LEU A 109 5.45 -10.47 -11.83
CA LEU A 109 6.41 -9.47 -12.28
C LEU A 109 7.11 -8.74 -11.13
N PHE A 110 6.39 -8.40 -10.06
CA PHE A 110 6.96 -7.69 -8.90
C PHE A 110 7.77 -8.61 -7.96
N LEU A 111 7.45 -9.91 -7.88
CA LEU A 111 8.23 -10.89 -7.09
C LEU A 111 9.47 -11.40 -7.83
N SER A 112 9.50 -11.36 -9.18
CA SER A 112 10.71 -11.66 -9.94
C SER A 112 11.67 -10.46 -9.92
N ARG A 113 12.28 -10.18 -8.77
CA ARG A 113 13.33 -9.15 -8.61
C ARG A 113 14.57 -9.33 -9.52
N LYS A 114 14.61 -10.36 -10.38
CA LYS A 114 15.74 -10.68 -11.27
C LYS A 114 15.39 -10.89 -12.76
N ARG A 115 14.17 -10.59 -13.25
CA ARG A 115 13.83 -10.83 -14.67
C ARG A 115 13.19 -9.67 -15.42
N ILE A 116 13.48 -8.44 -15.01
CA ILE A 116 13.12 -7.24 -15.78
C ILE A 116 14.38 -6.40 -16.05
N SER A 117 15.50 -7.06 -16.29
CA SER A 117 16.58 -6.47 -17.10
C SER A 117 16.32 -6.70 -18.60
N ALA A 118 15.37 -7.56 -18.97
CA ALA A 118 15.09 -7.93 -20.35
C ALA A 118 14.10 -7.01 -21.08
N TYR A 119 13.41 -6.12 -20.35
CA TYR A 119 12.44 -5.17 -20.92
C TYR A 119 12.85 -3.70 -20.73
N LEU A 120 13.99 -3.45 -20.08
CA LEU A 120 14.53 -2.12 -19.83
C LEU A 120 15.85 -1.98 -20.58
N HIS A 121 15.75 -1.64 -21.87
CA HIS A 121 16.81 -0.88 -22.54
C HIS A 121 16.41 0.59 -22.47
N PHE A 122 16.67 1.19 -21.31
CA PHE A 122 16.81 2.63 -21.12
C PHE A 122 17.97 2.83 -20.16
#